data_AF-A0AA40NG51-F1
#
_entry.id   AF-A0AA40NG51-F1
#
_cell.length_a   1.000
_cell.length_b   1.000
_cell.length_c   1.000
_cell.angle_alpha   90.00
_cell.angle_beta   90.00
_cell.angle_gamma   90.00
#
_symmetry.space_group_name_H-M   'P 1'
#
loop_
_entity.id
_entity.type
_entity.pdbx_description
1 polymer ?
#
loop_
_entity_poly.entity_id
_entity_poly.type
_entity_poly.pdbx_seq_one_letter_code
_entity_poly.pdbx_strand_id
1 'polypeptide(L)'
;MRRDMSTIQDIRNKLAELVPEAHQVACSLEIGDERTEAFELYEALRRLQRRGAASDMLSATNPLLADCHEGDDEDWWDDEDD
;
A
#
# COMPACT_ATOMS: atom_id res chain seq x y z
N MET A 1 -20.59 25.02 0.57
CA MET A 1 -20.11 23.73 1.13
C MET A 1 -18.63 23.62 0.78
N ARG A 2 -17.75 23.79 1.77
CA ARG A 2 -16.31 23.56 1.56
C ARG A 2 -16.12 22.06 1.52
N ARG A 3 -15.58 21.51 0.43
CA ARG A 3 -15.09 20.13 0.43
C ARG A 3 -13.84 20.16 1.29
N ASP A 4 -13.87 19.52 2.45
CA ASP A 4 -12.64 19.27 3.19
C ASP A 4 -11.77 18.40 2.29
N MET A 5 -10.73 19.00 1.72
CA MET A 5 -9.75 18.29 0.91
C MET A 5 -9.00 17.37 1.86
N SER A 6 -9.37 16.09 1.85
CA SER A 6 -8.64 15.06 2.60
C SER A 6 -7.17 15.11 2.18
N THR A 7 -6.27 15.21 3.16
CA THR A 7 -4.84 15.21 2.89
C THR A 7 -4.38 13.79 2.54
N ILE A 8 -3.21 13.67 1.91
CA ILE A 8 -2.59 12.37 1.65
C ILE A 8 -2.32 11.60 2.96
N GLN A 9 -2.04 12.33 4.05
CA GLN A 9 -1.87 11.75 5.39
C GLN A 9 -3.17 11.13 5.92
N ASP A 10 -4.32 11.79 5.68
CA ASP A 10 -5.62 11.24 6.07
C ASP A 10 -5.92 9.93 5.33
N ILE A 11 -5.52 9.83 4.06
CA ILE A 11 -5.65 8.59 3.28
C ILE A 11 -4.74 7.49 3.83
N ARG A 12 -3.49 7.82 4.17
CA ARG A 12 -2.55 6.86 4.78
C ARG A 12 -3.03 6.36 6.14
N ASN A 13 -3.62 7.22 6.96
CA ASN A 13 -4.20 6.83 8.25
C ASN A 13 -5.39 5.88 8.06
N LYS A 14 -6.31 6.18 7.15
CA LYS A 14 -7.42 5.27 6.81
C LYS A 14 -6.92 3.93 6.29
N LEU A 15 -5.86 3.94 5.48
CA LEU A 15 -5.26 2.72 4.96
C LEU A 15 -4.60 1.88 6.07
N ALA A 16 -4.03 2.52 7.09
CA ALA A 16 -3.50 1.82 8.26
C ALA A 16 -4.58 1.10 9.10
N GLU A 17 -5.81 1.61 9.08
CA GLU A 17 -6.98 0.95 9.71
C GLU A 17 -7.57 -0.14 8.81
N LEU A 18 -7.61 0.09 7.50
CA LEU A 18 -8.23 -0.81 6.52
C LEU A 18 -7.40 -2.08 6.26
N VAL A 19 -6.07 -1.99 6.25
CA VAL A 19 -5.18 -3.14 6.02
C VAL A 19 -5.40 -4.29 7.02
N PRO A 20 -5.42 -4.06 8.35
CA PRO A 20 -5.70 -5.14 9.30
C PRO A 20 -7.13 -5.67 9.21
N GLU A 21 -8.11 -4.83 8.86
CA GLU A 21 -9.49 -5.27 8.63
C GLU A 21 -9.57 -6.21 7.42
N ALA A 22 -8.95 -5.86 6.30
CA ALA A 22 -8.87 -6.70 5.11
C ALA A 22 -8.21 -8.06 5.40
N HIS A 23 -7.15 -8.07 6.22
CA HIS A 23 -6.51 -9.31 6.66
C HIS A 23 -7.46 -10.19 7.50
N GLN A 24 -8.20 -9.59 8.44
CA GLN A 24 -9.17 -10.31 9.25
C GLN A 24 -10.29 -10.92 8.40
N VAL A 25 -10.80 -10.16 7.42
CA VAL A 25 -11.79 -10.66 6.47
C VAL A 25 -11.24 -11.85 5.69
N ALA A 26 -10.04 -11.73 5.11
CA ALA A 26 -9.40 -12.83 4.39
C ALA A 26 -9.20 -14.08 5.28
N CYS A 27 -8.82 -13.91 6.55
CA CYS A 27 -8.70 -15.02 7.51
C CYS A 27 -10.05 -15.64 7.91
N SER A 28 -11.15 -14.90 7.81
CA SER A 28 -12.49 -15.39 8.19
C SER A 28 -13.15 -16.24 7.11
N LEU A 29 -12.67 -16.14 5.86
CA LEU A 29 -13.21 -16.88 4.72
C LEU A 29 -12.72 -18.34 4.72
N GLU A 30 -13.57 -19.23 4.19
CA GLU A 30 -13.22 -20.63 4.00
C GLU A 30 -12.16 -20.81 2.89
N ILE A 31 -11.52 -21.97 2.85
CA ILE A 31 -10.52 -22.27 1.81
C ILE A 31 -11.21 -22.33 0.44
N GLY A 32 -10.88 -21.40 -0.44
CA GLY A 32 -11.39 -21.36 -1.82
C GLY A 32 -10.97 -20.07 -2.53
N ASP A 33 -11.49 -19.87 -3.73
CA ASP A 33 -11.13 -18.77 -4.62
C ASP A 33 -11.40 -17.39 -4.00
N GLU A 34 -12.53 -17.26 -3.28
CA GLU A 34 -12.91 -16.01 -2.58
C GLU A 34 -11.88 -15.59 -1.53
N ARG A 35 -11.29 -16.56 -0.83
CA ARG A 35 -10.23 -16.28 0.15
C ARG A 35 -8.93 -15.85 -0.54
N THR A 36 -8.61 -16.44 -1.67
CA THR A 36 -7.45 -16.04 -2.48
C THR A 36 -7.60 -14.59 -2.95
N GLU A 37 -8.76 -14.24 -3.51
CA GLU A 37 -9.07 -12.87 -3.94
C GLU A 37 -8.99 -11.87 -2.77
N ALA A 38 -9.51 -12.24 -1.59
CA ALA A 38 -9.41 -11.41 -0.39
C ALA A 38 -7.95 -11.20 0.06
N PHE A 39 -7.09 -12.22 -0.05
CA PHE A 39 -5.66 -12.07 0.26
C PHE A 39 -4.92 -11.22 -0.77
N GLU A 40 -5.28 -11.30 -2.06
CA GLU A 40 -4.74 -10.41 -3.09
C GLU A 40 -5.05 -8.94 -2.81
N LEU A 41 -6.31 -8.65 -2.44
CA LEU A 41 -6.73 -7.31 -2.05
C LEU A 41 -5.96 -6.82 -0.81
N TYR A 42 -5.86 -7.64 0.23
CA TYR A 42 -5.07 -7.32 1.42
C TYR A 42 -3.60 -7.01 1.07
N GLU A 43 -2.98 -7.84 0.24
CA GLU A 43 -1.58 -7.70 -0.12
C GLU A 43 -1.31 -6.46 -1.01
N ALA A 44 -2.26 -6.06 -1.86
CA ALA A 44 -2.22 -4.80 -2.59
C ALA A 44 -2.27 -3.60 -1.63
N LEU A 45 -3.20 -3.61 -0.68
CA LEU A 45 -3.32 -2.54 0.34
C LEU A 45 -2.06 -2.45 1.21
N ARG A 46 -1.52 -3.58 1.66
CA ARG A 46 -0.30 -3.64 2.48
C ARG A 46 0.93 -3.11 1.75
N ARG A 47 1.06 -3.33 0.43
CA ARG A 47 2.13 -2.74 -0.38
C ARG A 47 1.99 -1.23 -0.46
N LEU A 48 0.78 -0.74 -0.70
CA LEU A 48 0.50 0.69 -0.78
C LEU A 48 0.85 1.40 0.55
N GLN A 49 0.54 0.78 1.69
CA GLN A 49 0.92 1.29 3.02
C GLN A 49 2.42 1.46 3.17
N ARG A 50 3.19 0.44 2.77
CA ARG A 50 4.65 0.43 2.91
C ARG A 50 5.34 1.42 1.98
N ARG A 51 4.85 1.58 0.74
CA ARG A 51 5.36 2.59 -0.20
C ARG A 51 5.21 4.01 0.35
N GLY A 52 4.07 4.31 0.98
CA GLY A 52 3.85 5.59 1.66
C GLY A 52 4.87 5.82 2.78
N ALA A 53 5.05 4.84 3.66
CA ALA A 53 5.97 4.94 4.79
C ALA A 53 7.45 5.03 4.36
N ALA A 54 7.86 4.26 3.33
CA ALA A 54 9.22 4.29 2.81
C ALA A 54 9.54 5.64 2.14
N SER A 55 8.61 6.18 1.35
CA SER A 55 8.75 7.51 0.75
C SER A 55 8.83 8.61 1.82
N ASP A 56 8.00 8.54 2.87
CA ASP A 56 8.05 9.51 3.97
C ASP A 56 9.36 9.42 4.77
N MET A 57 9.84 8.21 5.06
CA MET A 57 11.10 8.00 5.77
C MET A 57 12.30 8.46 4.94
N LEU A 58 12.32 8.16 3.63
CA LEU A 58 13.37 8.62 2.71
C LEU A 58 13.37 10.15 2.60
N SER A 59 12.19 10.78 2.46
CA SER A 59 12.07 12.23 2.43
C SER A 59 12.51 12.88 3.76
N ALA A 60 12.21 12.26 4.90
CA ALA A 60 12.59 12.78 6.21
C ALA A 60 14.09 12.61 6.52
N THR A 61 14.74 11.60 5.94
CA THR A 61 16.14 11.25 6.26
C THR A 61 17.14 11.66 5.20
N ASN A 62 16.71 11.99 3.98
CA ASN A 62 17.60 12.42 2.91
C ASN A 62 17.16 13.76 2.29
N PRO A 63 17.74 14.89 2.72
CA PRO A 63 17.38 16.23 2.23
C PRO A 63 17.73 16.47 0.75
N LEU A 64 18.47 15.57 0.08
CA LEU A 64 18.82 15.66 -1.34
C LEU A 64 17.78 15.00 -2.27
N LEU A 65 16.90 14.15 -1.73
CA LEU A 65 15.89 13.41 -2.51
C LEU A 65 14.60 14.22 -2.77
N ALA A 66 14.46 15.42 -2.21
CA ALA A 66 13.29 16.27 -2.45
C ALA A 66 13.14 16.70 -3.92
N ASP A 67 14.23 16.71 -4.69
CA ASP A 67 14.27 17.13 -6.11
C ASP A 67 14.29 15.96 -7.11
N CYS A 68 14.40 14.71 -6.66
CA CYS A 68 14.54 13.53 -7.54
C CYS A 68 13.32 12.61 -7.43
N HIS A 69 12.14 13.11 -7.79
CA HIS A 69 10.94 12.30 -7.90
C HIS A 69 10.70 11.92 -9.36
N GLU A 70 11.48 11.00 -9.93
CA GLU A 70 11.10 10.32 -11.18
C GLU A 70 11.95 9.06 -11.38
N GLY A 71 11.29 7.91 -11.20
CA GLY A 71 11.65 6.64 -11.83
C GLY A 71 12.89 5.94 -11.32
N ASP A 72 12.74 4.98 -10.40
CA ASP A 72 13.39 3.68 -10.55
C ASP A 72 12.81 2.72 -9.51
N ASP A 73 11.89 1.83 -9.89
CA ASP A 73 11.55 0.59 -9.16
C ASP A 73 10.54 -0.23 -10.01
N GLU A 74 10.72 -0.28 -11.34
CA GLU A 74 9.88 -1.06 -12.27
C GLU A 74 10.45 -2.47 -12.58
N ASP A 75 11.41 -2.99 -11.82
CA ASP A 75 12.23 -4.13 -12.28
C ASP A 75 12.17 -5.42 -11.44
N TRP A 76 11.07 -5.77 -10.76
CA TRP A 76 11.05 -7.00 -9.95
C TRP A 76 9.75 -7.81 -9.97
N TRP A 77 9.12 -7.95 -11.15
CA TRP A 77 8.20 -9.07 -11.42
C TRP A 77 8.43 -9.60 -12.84
N ASP A 78 9.55 -10.29 -13.03
CA ASP A 78 9.61 -11.38 -14.00
C ASP A 78 9.05 -12.60 -13.28
N ASP A 79 7.74 -12.83 -13.47
CA ASP A 79 7.06 -14.05 -13.06
C ASP A 79 7.47 -15.15 -14.07
N GLU A 80 8.69 -15.67 -13.93
CA GLU A 80 9.12 -16.90 -14.61
C GLU A 80 8.38 -18.10 -13.98
N ASP A 81 7.18 -18.38 -14.49
CA ASP A 81 6.44 -19.62 -14.30
C ASP A 81 6.82 -20.59 -15.45
N ASP A 82 7.73 -21.54 -15.20
CA ASP A 82 8.01 -22.74 -16.02
C ASP A 82 7.73 -24.02 -15.20
#